data_AF-F0ZZX0-F1
#
_entry.id   AF-F0ZZX0-F1
#
_cell.length_a   1.000
_cell.length_b   1.000
_cell.length_c   1.000
_cell.angle_alpha   90.00
_cell.angle_beta   90.00
_cell.angle_gamma   90.00
#
_symmetry.space_group_name_H-M   'P 1'
#
loop_
_entity.id
_entity.type
_entity.pdbx_description
1 polymer ?
#
loop_
_entity_poly.entity_id
_entity_poly.type
_entity_poly.pdbx_seq_one_letter_code
_entity_poly.pdbx_strand_id
1 'polypeptide(L)'
;TPLHKAVLNGHIEVARLLVKHGANVNDKNHLKVTPLELAIRVNRIWCVEILIQWGADLNVVDKNGRSPLHWAIYLGDPKLLAILIKYGYKLFTFDDLNQTPLHKSVINGNMKLLELLMSRGASINCN
;
A
#
# COMPACT_ATOMS: atom_id res chain seq x y z
N THR A 1 -5.40 6.83 -16.11
CA THR A 1 -5.68 5.89 -17.22
C THR A 1 -6.97 5.12 -16.92
N PRO A 2 -7.58 4.42 -17.90
CA PRO A 2 -8.71 3.51 -17.64
C PRO A 2 -8.43 2.50 -16.52
N LEU A 3 -7.19 2.01 -16.42
CA LEU A 3 -6.76 1.10 -15.34
C LEU A 3 -6.96 1.71 -13.94
N HIS A 4 -6.65 3.00 -13.76
CA HIS A 4 -6.91 3.68 -12.48
C HIS A 4 -8.40 3.74 -12.13
N LYS A 5 -9.27 3.96 -13.13
CA LYS A 5 -10.72 4.01 -12.90
C LYS A 5 -11.27 2.64 -12.56
N ALA A 6 -10.78 1.57 -13.20
CA ALA A 6 -11.13 0.20 -12.84
C ALA A 6 -10.69 -0.11 -11.40
N VAL A 7 -9.44 0.22 -11.04
CA VAL A 7 -8.90 0.02 -9.69
C VAL A 7 -9.66 0.80 -8.63
N LEU A 8 -9.93 2.09 -8.85
CA LEU A 8 -10.69 2.96 -7.93
C LEU A 8 -12.04 2.34 -7.55
N ASN A 9 -12.73 1.78 -8.55
CA ASN A 9 -14.05 1.15 -8.39
C ASN A 9 -13.97 -0.34 -8.00
N GLY A 10 -12.78 -0.93 -7.92
CA GLY A 10 -12.60 -2.35 -7.58
C GLY A 10 -13.04 -3.32 -8.68
N HIS A 11 -13.11 -2.87 -9.94
CA HIS A 11 -13.52 -3.70 -11.08
C HIS A 11 -12.35 -4.55 -11.58
N ILE A 12 -12.05 -5.64 -10.87
CA ILE A 12 -10.87 -6.49 -11.12
C ILE A 12 -10.86 -7.08 -12.52
N GLU A 13 -11.99 -7.60 -13.01
CA GLU A 13 -12.04 -8.23 -14.34
C GLU A 13 -11.88 -7.20 -15.47
N VAL A 14 -12.36 -5.97 -15.26
CA VAL A 14 -12.08 -4.85 -16.17
C VAL A 14 -10.59 -4.50 -16.14
N ALA A 15 -9.99 -4.41 -14.95
CA ALA A 15 -8.56 -4.14 -14.81
C ALA A 15 -7.71 -5.23 -15.49
N ARG A 16 -8.08 -6.51 -15.33
CA ARG A 16 -7.44 -7.66 -15.97
C ARG A 16 -7.50 -7.56 -17.49
N LEU A 17 -8.68 -7.24 -18.04
CA LEU A 17 -8.84 -7.08 -19.48
C LEU A 17 -7.99 -5.93 -20.02
N LEU A 18 -7.92 -4.81 -19.30
CA LEU A 18 -7.09 -3.66 -19.69
C LEU A 18 -5.59 -4.02 -19.72
N VAL A 19 -5.08 -4.70 -18.69
CA VAL A 19 -3.67 -5.13 -18.63
C VAL A 19 -3.38 -6.14 -19.75
N LYS A 20 -4.29 -7.09 -20.01
CA LYS A 20 -4.18 -8.04 -21.13
C LYS A 20 -4.06 -7.34 -22.50
N HIS A 21 -4.64 -6.16 -22.65
CA HIS A 21 -4.58 -5.36 -23.88
C HIS A 21 -3.52 -4.25 -23.83
N GLY A 22 -2.52 -4.37 -22.95
CA GLY A 22 -1.34 -3.50 -22.95
C GLY A 22 -1.42 -2.28 -22.04
N ALA A 23 -2.41 -2.18 -21.15
CA ALA A 23 -2.36 -1.15 -20.11
C ALA A 23 -1.17 -1.39 -19.18
N ASN A 24 -0.27 -0.41 -19.08
CA ASN A 24 0.90 -0.50 -18.21
C ASN A 24 0.47 -0.33 -16.73
N VAL A 25 0.82 -1.32 -15.91
CA VAL A 25 0.49 -1.36 -14.47
C VAL A 25 1.21 -0.29 -13.64
N ASN A 26 2.25 0.33 -14.20
CA ASN A 26 3.06 1.36 -13.55
C ASN A 26 2.82 2.78 -14.09
N ASP A 27 1.89 2.96 -15.03
CA ASP A 27 1.58 4.29 -15.56
C ASP A 27 1.11 5.22 -14.45
N LYS A 28 1.58 6.45 -14.45
CA LYS A 28 1.10 7.47 -13.49
C LYS A 28 -0.08 8.23 -14.07
N ASN A 29 -1.09 8.52 -13.24
CA ASN A 29 -2.16 9.45 -13.61
C ASN A 29 -1.70 10.92 -13.56
N HIS A 30 -2.61 11.87 -13.80
CA HIS A 30 -2.30 13.31 -13.77
C HIS A 30 -1.82 13.83 -12.40
N LEU A 31 -2.14 13.11 -11.32
CA LEU A 31 -1.65 13.38 -9.95
C LEU A 31 -0.32 12.68 -9.64
N LYS A 32 0.32 12.10 -10.66
CA LYS A 32 1.57 11.33 -10.53
C LYS A 32 1.44 10.06 -9.66
N VAL A 33 0.23 9.54 -9.50
CA VAL A 33 -0.09 8.35 -8.71
C VAL A 33 -0.16 7.13 -9.62
N THR A 34 0.42 6.00 -9.20
CA THR A 34 0.30 4.70 -9.91
C THR A 34 -1.00 3.96 -9.57
N PRO A 35 -1.42 2.94 -10.35
CA PRO A 35 -2.57 2.10 -9.99
C PRO A 35 -2.41 1.44 -8.63
N LEU A 36 -1.20 0.96 -8.29
CA LEU A 36 -0.93 0.31 -7.01
C LEU A 36 -1.05 1.30 -5.84
N GLU A 37 -0.46 2.49 -5.96
CA GLU A 37 -0.63 3.56 -4.97
C GLU A 37 -2.11 3.89 -4.76
N LEU A 38 -2.87 4.02 -5.85
CA LEU A 38 -4.30 4.31 -5.76
C LEU A 38 -5.04 3.18 -5.03
N ALA A 39 -4.78 1.91 -5.38
CA ALA A 39 -5.40 0.75 -4.75
C ALA A 39 -5.14 0.73 -3.23
N ILE A 40 -3.92 1.04 -2.80
CA ILE A 40 -3.55 1.14 -1.39
C ILE A 40 -4.32 2.28 -0.71
N ARG A 41 -4.30 3.49 -1.27
CA ARG A 41 -4.92 4.68 -0.66
C ARG A 41 -6.44 4.58 -0.51
N VAL A 42 -7.10 3.82 -1.39
CA VAL A 42 -8.55 3.59 -1.33
C VAL A 42 -8.92 2.19 -0.80
N ASN A 43 -7.97 1.50 -0.16
CA ASN A 43 -8.11 0.19 0.46
C ASN A 43 -8.75 -0.90 -0.43
N ARG A 44 -8.38 -0.95 -1.70
CA ARG A 44 -8.83 -1.98 -2.65
C ARG A 44 -7.90 -3.19 -2.59
N ILE A 45 -7.98 -3.93 -1.49
CA ILE A 45 -7.07 -5.04 -1.14
C ILE A 45 -6.84 -6.03 -2.29
N TRP A 46 -7.91 -6.48 -2.94
CA TRP A 46 -7.80 -7.41 -4.08
C TRP A 46 -7.08 -6.79 -5.29
N CYS A 47 -7.27 -5.49 -5.52
CA CYS A 47 -6.51 -4.76 -6.54
C CYS A 47 -5.04 -4.61 -6.15
N VAL A 48 -4.73 -4.40 -4.86
CA VAL A 48 -3.34 -4.36 -4.38
C VAL A 48 -2.64 -5.67 -4.70
N GLU A 49 -3.23 -6.80 -4.30
CA GLU A 49 -2.62 -8.12 -4.51
C GLU A 49 -2.44 -8.44 -6.00
N ILE A 50 -3.44 -8.19 -6.84
CA ILE A 50 -3.34 -8.51 -8.27
C ILE A 50 -2.37 -7.59 -9.01
N LEU A 51 -2.31 -6.30 -8.66
CA LEU A 51 -1.38 -5.35 -9.28
C LEU A 51 0.07 -5.73 -8.97
N ILE A 52 0.37 -6.15 -7.73
CA ILE A 52 1.68 -6.67 -7.36
C ILE A 52 2.03 -7.92 -8.19
N GLN A 53 1.09 -8.85 -8.34
CA GLN A 53 1.27 -10.06 -9.17
C GLN A 53 1.49 -9.74 -10.65
N TRP A 54 0.96 -8.62 -11.15
CA TRP A 54 1.19 -8.14 -12.51
C TRP A 54 2.47 -7.29 -12.66
N GLY A 55 3.33 -7.23 -11.65
CA GLY A 55 4.62 -6.55 -11.73
C GLY A 55 4.57 -5.04 -11.48
N ALA A 56 3.61 -4.59 -10.67
CA ALA A 56 3.63 -3.21 -10.19
C ALA A 56 4.86 -2.95 -9.31
N ASP A 57 5.48 -1.78 -9.48
CA ASP A 57 6.63 -1.34 -8.67
C ASP A 57 6.21 -1.17 -7.21
N LEU A 58 6.95 -1.80 -6.29
CA LEU A 58 6.69 -1.76 -4.86
C LEU A 58 7.30 -0.51 -4.19
N ASN A 59 8.16 0.23 -4.89
CA ASN A 59 8.78 1.45 -4.38
C ASN A 59 7.84 2.66 -4.48
N VAL A 60 6.65 2.51 -3.91
CA VAL A 60 5.60 3.51 -3.94
C VAL A 60 5.56 4.27 -2.62
N VAL A 61 5.84 5.57 -2.66
CA VAL A 61 5.73 6.48 -1.52
C VAL A 61 4.89 7.67 -1.93
N ASP A 62 4.07 8.19 -1.02
CA ASP A 62 3.34 9.42 -1.31
C ASP A 62 4.19 10.68 -1.09
N LYS A 63 3.59 11.84 -1.37
CA LYS A 63 4.24 13.15 -1.24
C LYS A 63 4.64 13.54 0.19
N ASN A 64 4.23 12.75 1.19
CA ASN A 64 4.52 12.95 2.60
C ASN A 64 5.51 11.88 3.13
N GLY A 65 6.22 11.21 2.22
CA GLY A 65 7.14 10.13 2.56
C GLY A 65 6.46 8.84 3.04
N ARG A 66 5.11 8.77 3.01
CA ARG A 66 4.41 7.63 3.58
C ARG A 66 4.52 6.42 2.67
N SER A 67 5.13 5.37 3.20
CA SER A 67 5.10 4.02 2.60
C SER A 67 3.69 3.39 2.68
N PRO A 68 3.45 2.28 1.96
CA PRO A 68 2.16 1.59 2.00
C PRO A 68 1.81 1.04 3.38
N LEU A 69 2.80 0.68 4.20
CA LEU A 69 2.55 0.26 5.57
C LEU A 69 1.97 1.41 6.40
N HIS A 70 2.46 2.65 6.25
CA HIS A 70 1.85 3.81 6.90
C HIS A 70 0.38 3.98 6.49
N TRP A 71 0.06 3.78 5.20
CA TRP A 71 -1.32 3.82 4.72
C TRP A 71 -2.18 2.72 5.33
N ALA A 72 -1.71 1.48 5.40
CA ALA A 72 -2.44 0.40 6.04
C ALA A 72 -2.74 0.70 7.52
N ILE A 73 -1.80 1.34 8.22
CA ILE A 73 -1.98 1.78 9.60
C ILE A 73 -3.00 2.91 9.72
N TYR A 74 -2.90 3.92 8.85
CA TYR A 74 -3.85 5.03 8.80
C TYR A 74 -5.28 4.57 8.48
N LEU A 75 -5.42 3.61 7.56
CA LEU A 75 -6.70 3.01 7.19
C LEU A 75 -7.24 2.03 8.24
N GLY A 76 -6.42 1.64 9.21
CA GLY A 76 -6.83 0.71 10.28
C GLY A 76 -7.04 -0.72 9.81
N ASP A 77 -6.47 -1.15 8.67
CA ASP A 77 -6.78 -2.43 8.03
C ASP A 77 -5.66 -3.48 8.18
N PRO A 78 -5.84 -4.50 9.04
CA PRO A 78 -4.84 -5.56 9.24
C PRO A 78 -4.65 -6.47 8.03
N LYS A 79 -5.65 -6.62 7.17
CA LYS A 79 -5.55 -7.47 5.97
C LYS A 79 -4.65 -6.77 4.94
N LEU A 80 -4.86 -5.49 4.70
CA LEU A 80 -3.97 -4.70 3.85
C LEU A 80 -2.54 -4.73 4.40
N LEU A 81 -2.38 -4.52 5.71
CA LEU A 81 -1.07 -4.59 6.36
C LEU A 81 -0.40 -5.97 6.14
N ALA A 82 -1.13 -7.06 6.38
CA ALA A 82 -0.61 -8.41 6.21
C ALA A 82 -0.18 -8.72 4.77
N ILE A 83 -0.95 -8.27 3.77
CA ILE A 83 -0.61 -8.43 2.35
C ILE A 83 0.65 -7.65 2.00
N LEU A 84 0.76 -6.40 2.41
CA LEU A 84 1.97 -5.61 2.15
C LEU A 84 3.20 -6.25 2.79
N ILE A 85 3.11 -6.72 4.04
CA ILE A 85 4.23 -7.45 4.68
C ILE A 85 4.56 -8.74 3.92
N LYS A 86 3.55 -9.51 3.50
CA LYS A 86 3.72 -10.74 2.69
C LYS A 86 4.50 -10.47 1.39
N TYR A 87 4.27 -9.32 0.75
CA TYR A 87 4.95 -8.93 -0.49
C TYR A 87 6.27 -8.17 -0.25
N GLY A 88 6.83 -8.21 0.96
CA GLY A 88 8.19 -7.74 1.23
C GLY A 88 8.33 -6.23 1.41
N TYR A 89 7.24 -5.52 1.68
CA TYR A 89 7.33 -4.10 2.02
C TYR A 89 8.16 -3.90 3.29
N LYS A 90 9.08 -2.93 3.24
CA LYS A 90 9.98 -2.62 4.35
C LYS A 90 9.20 -2.17 5.57
N LEU A 91 9.36 -2.88 6.69
CA LEU A 91 8.76 -2.54 7.99
C LEU A 91 9.32 -1.25 8.57
N PHE A 92 10.58 -0.94 8.23
CA PHE A 92 11.30 0.23 8.70
C PHE A 92 11.45 1.24 7.56
N THR A 93 10.55 2.20 7.54
CA THR A 93 10.53 3.35 6.63
C THR A 93 10.12 4.58 7.42
N PHE A 94 10.66 5.75 7.10
CA PHE A 94 10.27 7.00 7.72
C PHE A 94 9.36 7.80 6.79
N ASP A 95 8.29 8.37 7.35
CA ASP A 95 7.57 9.46 6.70
C ASP A 95 8.28 10.80 6.95
N ASP A 96 7.76 11.89 6.37
CA ASP A 96 8.37 13.23 6.50
C ASP A 96 8.38 13.79 7.93
N LEU A 97 7.67 13.13 8.87
CA LEU A 97 7.68 13.47 10.30
C LEU A 97 8.66 12.59 11.09
N ASN A 98 9.55 11.86 10.40
CA ASN A 98 10.44 10.85 10.98
C ASN A 98 9.67 9.77 11.78
N GLN A 99 8.45 9.44 11.37
CA GLN A 99 7.66 8.39 12.01
C GLN A 99 7.72 7.11 11.19
N THR A 100 7.85 5.97 11.88
CA THR A 100 7.75 4.64 11.27
C THR A 100 6.29 4.17 11.26
N PRO A 101 5.94 3.12 10.50
CA PRO A 101 4.62 2.49 10.62
C PRO A 101 4.32 2.07 12.07
N LEU A 102 5.33 1.65 12.83
CA LEU A 102 5.19 1.29 14.24
C LEU A 102 4.81 2.53 15.08
N HIS A 103 5.51 3.66 14.92
CA HIS A 103 5.16 4.93 15.57
C HIS A 103 3.70 5.33 15.29
N LYS A 104 3.26 5.25 14.03
CA LYS A 104 1.85 5.55 13.68
C LYS A 104 0.86 4.59 14.34
N SER A 105 1.20 3.32 14.46
CA SER A 105 0.29 2.32 15.05
C SER A 105 0.03 2.60 16.54
N VAL A 106 1.06 3.06 17.26
CA VAL A 106 0.97 3.53 18.65
C VAL A 106 0.13 4.80 18.75
N ILE A 107 0.39 5.81 17.90
CA ILE A 107 -0.38 7.07 17.89
C ILE A 107 -1.87 6.82 17.62
N ASN A 108 -2.17 5.90 16.71
CA ASN A 108 -3.55 5.53 16.38
C ASN A 108 -4.22 4.66 17.46
N GLY A 109 -3.47 4.15 18.45
CA GLY A 109 -3.98 3.26 19.50
C GLY A 109 -4.48 1.90 19.00
N ASN A 110 -4.08 1.48 17.79
CA ASN A 110 -4.59 0.24 17.18
C ASN A 110 -3.72 -0.97 17.56
N MET A 111 -4.08 -1.61 18.68
CA MET A 111 -3.36 -2.76 19.23
C MET A 111 -3.16 -3.89 18.21
N LYS A 112 -4.17 -4.20 17.39
CA LYS A 112 -4.08 -5.29 16.42
C LYS A 112 -3.03 -5.03 15.34
N LEU A 113 -2.93 -3.79 14.88
CA LEU A 113 -1.91 -3.40 13.90
C LEU A 113 -0.51 -3.33 14.51
N LEU A 114 -0.42 -2.82 15.74
CA LEU A 114 0.81 -2.80 16.52
C LEU A 114 1.37 -4.22 16.71
N GLU A 115 0.55 -5.14 17.20
CA GLU A 115 0.89 -6.56 17.38
C GLU A 115 1.31 -7.21 16.05
N LEU A 116 0.61 -6.91 14.95
CA LEU A 116 0.95 -7.44 13.63
C LEU A 116 2.31 -6.92 13.15
N LEU A 117 2.67 -5.66 13.38
CA LEU A 117 4.01 -5.15 13.06
C LEU A 117 5.10 -5.79 13.95
N MET A 118 4.86 -5.85 15.26
CA MET A 118 5.81 -6.42 16.23
C MET A 118 6.08 -7.91 15.98
N SER A 119 5.03 -8.70 15.74
CA SER A 119 5.15 -10.14 15.41
C SER A 119 5.87 -10.41 14.10
N ARG A 120 6.06 -9.39 13.25
CA ARG A 120 6.80 -9.47 11.99
C ARG A 120 8.19 -8.85 12.06
N GLY A 121 8.64 -8.48 13.26
CA GLY A 121 10.01 -8.01 13.51
C GLY A 121 10.22 -6.51 13.32
N ALA A 122 9.15 -5.69 13.38
CA ALA A 122 9.32 -4.25 13.46
C ALA A 122 10.07 -3.87 14.75
N SER A 123 11.17 -3.12 14.62
CA SER A 123 11.99 -2.69 15.76
C SER A 123 11.22 -1.72 16.65
N ILE A 124 11.20 -1.99 17.96
CA ILE A 124 10.55 -1.15 18.98
C ILE A 124 11.35 0.14 19.22
N ASN A 125 12.68 0.07 19.16
CA ASN A 125 13.58 1.18 19.49
C ASN A 125 14.01 1.93 18.22
N CYS A 126 13.06 2.22 17.33
CA CYS A 126 13.31 2.96 16.11
C CYS A 126 13.47 4.46 16.41
N ASN A 127 14.72 4.94 16.45
CA ASN A 127 15.06 6.36 16.55
C ASN A 127 15.30 6.99 15.18
#